data_AF-A0A418N870-F1
#
_entry.id   AF-A0A418N870-F1
#
_cell.length_a   1.000
_cell.length_b   1.000
_cell.length_c   1.000
_cell.angle_alpha   90.00
_cell.angle_beta   90.00
_cell.angle_gamma   90.00
#
_symmetry.space_group_name_H-M   'P 1'
#
loop_
_entity.id
_entity.type
_entity.pdbx_description
1 polymer ?
#
loop_
_entity_poly.entity_id
_entity_poly.type
_entity_poly.pdbx_seq_one_letter_code
_entity_poly.pdbx_strand_id
1 'polypeptide(L)'
;LAYALACPVITTDAARAAPLRYAAAVQQAYTDALRADAGYTNFITKTPGHEAWSTRWGRGEAYTLEELADYLPHGLPTVRKKRAEASGLGRNVCLFESLRAWAYRHRFRHTDADQWHASTLAQARALNTYATPLPDSEVRATAKSVARWVWTRLGHGPAGQAFIARQSHKGRLSGVARQSKAMDTAQKILEFDR
;
A
#
# COMPACT_ATOMS: atom_id res chain seq x y z
N LEU A 1 5.10 -9.65 -22.14
CA LEU A 1 4.92 -8.34 -22.79
C LEU A 1 5.59 -7.29 -21.91
N ALA A 2 6.29 -6.32 -22.49
CA ALA A 2 6.95 -5.25 -21.74
C ALA A 2 6.71 -3.91 -22.46
N TYR A 3 6.51 -2.85 -21.69
CA TYR A 3 6.36 -1.48 -22.18
C TYR A 3 7.52 -0.65 -21.64
N ALA A 4 8.26 0.00 -22.53
CA ALA A 4 9.32 0.93 -22.12
C ALA A 4 8.68 2.24 -21.67
N LEU A 5 9.10 2.74 -20.49
CA LEU A 5 8.65 4.05 -20.00
C LEU A 5 9.66 5.13 -20.36
N ALA A 6 9.19 6.26 -20.88
CA ALA A 6 10.01 7.42 -21.18
C ALA A 6 10.62 8.03 -19.90
N CYS A 7 9.87 8.01 -18.80
CA CYS A 7 10.34 8.41 -17.47
C CYS A 7 10.30 7.19 -16.54
N PRO A 8 11.44 6.72 -16.01
CA PRO A 8 11.47 5.57 -15.12
C PRO A 8 10.84 5.89 -13.76
N VAL A 9 10.15 4.90 -13.19
CA VAL A 9 9.60 4.99 -11.83
C VAL A 9 10.57 4.37 -10.86
N ILE A 10 11.04 5.16 -9.90
CA ILE A 10 11.90 4.68 -8.82
C ILE A 10 11.07 3.77 -7.90
N THR A 11 11.55 2.55 -7.65
CA THR A 11 10.88 1.54 -6.80
C THR A 11 11.58 1.29 -5.47
N THR A 12 12.63 2.03 -5.16
CA THR A 12 13.38 1.91 -3.89
C THR A 12 12.58 2.49 -2.71
N ASP A 13 13.01 2.20 -1.49
CA ASP A 13 12.38 2.72 -0.27
C ASP A 13 12.36 4.26 -0.17
N ALA A 14 13.25 4.94 -0.88
CA ALA A 14 13.31 6.40 -0.96
C ALA A 14 12.33 7.00 -2.00
N ALA A 15 11.61 6.17 -2.75
CA ALA A 15 10.72 6.61 -3.82
C ALA A 15 9.54 7.44 -3.30
N ARG A 16 9.07 8.37 -4.13
CA ARG A 16 7.83 9.11 -3.86
C ARG A 16 6.64 8.16 -4.00
N ALA A 17 5.81 8.08 -2.97
CA ALA A 17 4.66 7.18 -2.93
C ALA A 17 3.59 7.50 -3.99
N ALA A 18 3.49 8.73 -4.48
CA ALA A 18 2.47 9.10 -5.48
C ALA A 18 2.75 8.48 -6.86
N PRO A 19 3.91 8.72 -7.51
CA PRO A 19 4.27 8.04 -8.77
C PRO A 19 4.25 6.51 -8.67
N LEU A 20 4.76 5.94 -7.57
CA LEU A 20 4.79 4.50 -7.38
C LEU A 20 3.38 3.88 -7.34
N ARG A 21 2.44 4.54 -6.63
CA ARG A 21 1.03 4.09 -6.60
C ARG A 21 0.35 4.24 -7.96
N TYR A 22 0.67 5.30 -8.70
CA TYR A 22 0.12 5.52 -10.04
C TYR A 22 0.59 4.44 -11.01
N ALA A 23 1.90 4.16 -11.05
CA ALA A 23 2.47 3.07 -11.83
C ALA A 23 1.89 1.70 -11.46
N ALA A 24 1.70 1.43 -10.17
CA ALA A 24 1.07 0.20 -9.70
C ALA A 24 -0.41 0.09 -10.13
N ALA A 25 -1.15 1.20 -10.17
CA ALA A 25 -2.53 1.22 -10.65
C ALA A 25 -2.61 0.95 -12.16
N VAL A 26 -1.73 1.57 -12.95
CA VAL A 26 -1.60 1.32 -14.40
C VAL A 26 -1.26 -0.16 -14.63
N GLN A 27 -0.25 -0.69 -13.94
CA GLN A 27 0.14 -2.09 -14.07
C GLN A 27 -1.03 -3.04 -13.74
N GLN A 28 -1.74 -2.81 -12.63
CA GLN A 28 -2.90 -3.61 -12.25
C GLN A 28 -4.00 -3.58 -13.33
N ALA A 29 -4.31 -2.39 -13.85
CA ALA A 29 -5.33 -2.23 -14.87
C ALA A 29 -4.98 -3.01 -16.15
N TYR A 30 -3.71 -2.98 -16.58
CA TYR A 30 -3.23 -3.77 -17.70
C TYR A 30 -3.23 -5.27 -17.42
N THR A 31 -2.89 -5.69 -16.19
CA THR A 31 -2.99 -7.10 -15.78
C THR A 31 -4.41 -7.60 -15.95
N ASP A 32 -5.40 -6.80 -15.52
CA ASP A 32 -6.82 -7.16 -15.63
C ASP A 32 -7.30 -7.13 -17.09
N ALA A 33 -6.99 -6.06 -17.83
CA ALA A 33 -7.41 -5.88 -19.24
C ALA A 33 -6.82 -6.94 -20.17
N LEU A 34 -5.56 -7.33 -19.97
CA LEU A 34 -4.88 -8.35 -20.77
C LEU A 34 -5.08 -9.77 -20.24
N ARG A 35 -5.78 -9.94 -19.11
CA ARG A 35 -5.89 -11.21 -18.38
C ARG A 35 -4.51 -11.84 -18.12
N ALA A 36 -3.53 -11.00 -17.76
CA ALA A 36 -2.19 -11.44 -17.48
C ALA A 36 -2.11 -12.17 -16.13
N ASP A 37 -1.00 -12.85 -15.89
CA ASP A 37 -0.75 -13.52 -14.61
C ASP A 37 -0.69 -12.51 -13.44
N ALA A 38 -1.69 -12.58 -12.57
CA ALA A 38 -1.78 -11.76 -11.36
C ALA A 38 -0.72 -12.13 -10.29
N GLY A 39 -0.10 -13.30 -10.41
CA GLY A 39 0.99 -13.77 -9.55
C GLY A 39 2.38 -13.28 -9.97
N TYR A 40 2.52 -12.64 -11.14
CA TYR A 40 3.81 -12.19 -11.65
C TYR A 40 4.43 -11.09 -10.77
N THR A 41 5.66 -11.34 -10.29
CA THR A 41 6.33 -10.49 -9.29
C THR A 41 7.39 -9.56 -9.87
N ASN A 42 7.44 -9.36 -11.19
CA ASN A 42 8.43 -8.50 -11.88
C ASN A 42 9.91 -8.91 -11.70
N PHE A 43 10.23 -10.10 -11.17
CA PHE A 43 11.62 -10.55 -10.93
C PHE A 43 12.21 -11.39 -12.05
N ILE A 44 11.38 -12.01 -12.90
CA ILE A 44 11.82 -12.93 -13.94
C ILE A 44 11.25 -12.48 -15.26
N THR A 45 12.09 -11.92 -16.14
CA THR A 45 11.70 -11.67 -17.53
C THR A 45 12.71 -12.34 -18.46
N LYS A 46 12.26 -12.74 -19.65
CA LYS A 46 13.20 -13.17 -20.69
C LYS A 46 14.02 -11.97 -21.14
N THR A 47 15.31 -12.16 -21.37
CA THR A 47 16.18 -11.14 -21.97
C THR A 47 15.72 -10.89 -23.42
N PRO A 48 15.21 -9.69 -23.75
CA PRO A 48 14.87 -9.35 -25.13
C PRO A 48 16.15 -9.39 -25.99
N GLY A 49 16.09 -10.05 -27.15
CA GLY A 49 17.21 -10.12 -28.10
C GLY A 49 18.15 -11.33 -27.97
N HIS A 50 17.90 -12.26 -27.05
CA HIS A 50 18.64 -13.53 -27.04
C HIS A 50 18.17 -14.44 -28.19
N GLU A 51 19.12 -15.08 -28.88
CA GLU A 51 18.90 -15.92 -30.07
C GLU A 51 17.89 -17.08 -29.89
N ALA A 52 17.74 -17.60 -28.67
CA ALA A 52 16.80 -18.67 -28.35
C ALA A 52 15.33 -18.21 -28.39
N TRP A 53 15.07 -16.89 -28.41
CA TRP A 53 13.71 -16.33 -28.33
C TRP A 53 13.37 -15.50 -29.57
N SER A 54 12.21 -15.77 -30.17
CA SER A 54 11.62 -14.85 -31.15
C SER A 54 11.01 -13.65 -30.42
N THR A 55 11.70 -12.52 -30.44
CA THR A 55 11.22 -11.27 -29.84
C THR A 55 10.50 -10.43 -30.90
N ARG A 56 9.23 -10.11 -30.67
CA ARG A 56 8.48 -9.17 -31.51
C ARG A 56 8.54 -7.78 -30.88
N TRP A 57 9.08 -6.82 -31.62
CA TRP A 57 9.13 -5.42 -31.22
C TRP A 57 7.88 -4.70 -31.72
N GLY A 58 7.26 -3.91 -30.85
CA GLY A 58 6.15 -3.03 -31.18
C GLY A 58 6.65 -1.63 -31.56
N ARG A 59 5.99 -0.61 -31.01
CA ARG A 59 6.43 0.79 -31.09
C ARG A 59 7.88 0.95 -30.62
N GLY A 60 8.66 1.76 -31.34
CA GLY A 60 10.07 2.05 -31.01
C GLY A 60 10.26 3.15 -29.95
N GLU A 61 9.28 4.02 -29.78
CA GLU A 61 9.28 5.08 -28.77
C GLU A 61 8.77 4.57 -27.42
N ALA A 62 9.33 5.10 -26.34
CA ALA A 62 8.89 4.81 -24.98
C ALA A 62 7.59 5.55 -24.64
N TYR A 63 6.75 4.93 -23.83
CA TYR A 63 5.46 5.46 -23.40
C TYR A 63 5.59 6.35 -22.16
N THR A 64 4.73 7.35 -22.02
CA THR A 64 4.50 7.97 -20.71
C THR A 64 3.52 7.11 -19.89
N LEU A 65 3.53 7.27 -18.57
CA LEU A 65 2.56 6.54 -17.72
C LEU A 65 1.14 7.04 -17.95
N GLU A 66 1.00 8.33 -18.22
CA GLU A 66 -0.25 8.99 -18.56
C GLU A 66 -0.83 8.42 -19.86
N GLU A 67 0.01 8.29 -20.90
CA GLU A 67 -0.40 7.70 -22.17
C GLU A 67 -0.86 6.25 -22.03
N LEU A 68 -0.12 5.44 -21.25
CA LEU A 68 -0.56 4.08 -20.94
C LEU A 68 -1.90 4.06 -20.19
N ALA A 69 -2.14 5.03 -19.31
CA ALA A 69 -3.40 5.11 -18.60
C ALA A 69 -4.57 5.45 -19.53
N ASP A 70 -4.36 6.29 -20.54
CA ASP A 70 -5.38 6.70 -21.52
C ASP A 70 -5.86 5.53 -22.40
N TYR A 71 -5.03 4.50 -22.60
CA TYR A 71 -5.39 3.31 -23.36
C TYR A 71 -6.23 2.28 -22.57
N LEU A 72 -6.48 2.51 -21.28
CA LEU A 72 -7.23 1.56 -20.46
C LEU A 72 -8.75 1.73 -20.66
N PRO A 73 -9.48 0.68 -21.06
CA PRO A 73 -10.90 0.79 -21.42
C PRO A 73 -11.81 1.13 -20.24
N HIS A 74 -11.36 0.86 -19.00
CA HIS A 74 -12.14 1.07 -17.77
C HIS A 74 -11.47 2.08 -16.82
N GLY A 75 -10.45 2.80 -17.31
CA GLY A 75 -9.63 3.69 -16.51
C GLY A 75 -8.84 2.97 -15.41
N LEU A 76 -8.32 3.74 -14.45
CA LEU A 76 -7.49 3.20 -13.39
C LEU A 76 -8.33 2.62 -12.24
N PRO A 77 -7.97 1.44 -11.72
CA PRO A 77 -8.66 0.85 -10.60
C PRO A 77 -8.54 1.76 -9.39
N THR A 78 -9.64 1.91 -8.65
CA THR A 78 -9.61 2.59 -7.37
C THR A 78 -8.75 1.75 -6.42
N VAL A 79 -7.57 2.26 -6.04
CA VAL A 79 -6.48 1.55 -5.31
C VAL A 79 -6.87 1.05 -3.91
N ARG A 80 -8.15 1.11 -3.52
CA ARG A 80 -8.65 0.46 -2.31
C ARG A 80 -9.10 -0.96 -2.65
N LYS A 81 -8.16 -1.86 -2.95
CA LYS A 81 -8.47 -3.29 -2.91
C LYS A 81 -9.05 -3.56 -1.52
N LYS A 82 -10.29 -4.06 -1.49
CA LYS A 82 -10.87 -4.49 -0.21
C LYS A 82 -9.96 -5.59 0.33
N ARG A 83 -9.83 -5.67 1.64
CA ARG A 83 -9.03 -6.69 2.32
C ARG A 83 -9.27 -8.12 1.77
N ALA A 84 -10.52 -8.42 1.41
CA ALA A 84 -10.93 -9.71 0.85
C ALA A 84 -10.33 -10.01 -0.54
N GLU A 85 -9.96 -8.98 -1.30
CA GLU A 85 -9.44 -9.07 -2.67
C GLU A 85 -7.89 -9.07 -2.72
N ALA A 86 -7.23 -9.03 -1.57
CA ALA A 86 -5.78 -9.12 -1.50
C ALA A 86 -5.34 -10.54 -1.93
N SER A 87 -4.69 -10.66 -3.08
CA SER A 87 -4.09 -11.90 -3.59
C SER A 87 -2.56 -11.83 -3.53
N GLY A 88 -1.90 -13.01 -3.54
CA GLY A 88 -0.44 -13.10 -3.61
C GLY A 88 0.29 -12.35 -2.49
N LEU A 89 1.25 -11.50 -2.86
CA LEU A 89 2.07 -10.66 -1.96
C LEU A 89 1.26 -9.57 -1.24
N GLY A 90 0.11 -9.16 -1.79
CA GLY A 90 -0.74 -8.13 -1.20
C GLY A 90 -1.35 -8.51 0.15
N ARG A 91 -1.46 -9.82 0.44
CA ARG A 91 -2.00 -10.34 1.71
C ARG A 91 -1.13 -9.99 2.90
N ASN A 92 0.18 -10.15 2.78
CA ASN A 92 1.11 -9.89 3.89
C ASN A 92 1.16 -8.39 4.22
N VAL A 93 1.21 -7.55 3.18
CA VAL A 93 1.10 -6.08 3.31
C VAL A 93 -0.24 -5.68 3.95
N CYS A 94 -1.35 -6.23 3.47
CA CYS A 94 -2.68 -5.94 4.01
C CYS A 94 -2.81 -6.36 5.48
N LEU A 95 -2.27 -7.53 5.84
CA LEU A 95 -2.24 -8.01 7.23
C LEU A 95 -1.43 -7.06 8.11
N PHE A 96 -0.23 -6.69 7.67
CA PHE A 96 0.65 -5.76 8.38
C PHE A 96 -0.02 -4.40 8.60
N GLU A 97 -0.56 -3.79 7.55
CA GLU A 97 -1.23 -2.49 7.59
C GLU A 97 -2.44 -2.49 8.53
N SER A 98 -3.25 -3.54 8.47
CA SER A 98 -4.42 -3.72 9.34
C SER A 98 -4.01 -3.93 10.79
N LEU A 99 -3.01 -4.80 11.03
CA LEU A 99 -2.55 -5.17 12.36
C LEU A 99 -1.85 -3.99 13.05
N ARG A 100 -1.00 -3.24 12.37
CA ARG A 100 -0.33 -2.06 12.96
C ARG A 100 -1.34 -0.98 13.36
N ALA A 101 -2.39 -0.77 12.56
CA ALA A 101 -3.42 0.21 12.86
C ALA A 101 -4.28 -0.19 14.07
N TRP A 102 -4.53 -1.49 14.26
CA TRP A 102 -5.10 -2.02 15.49
C TRP A 102 -4.13 -1.85 16.67
N ALA A 103 -2.86 -2.22 16.48
CA ALA A 103 -1.83 -2.24 17.51
C ALA A 103 -1.60 -0.86 18.12
N TYR A 104 -1.53 0.19 17.30
CA TYR A 104 -1.36 1.57 17.77
C TYR A 104 -2.48 2.02 18.72
N ARG A 105 -3.71 1.53 18.51
CA ARG A 105 -4.87 1.87 19.35
C ARG A 105 -4.94 1.05 20.63
N HIS A 106 -4.39 -0.16 20.64
CA HIS A 106 -4.56 -1.12 21.74
C HIS A 106 -3.30 -1.28 22.61
N ARG A 107 -2.14 -0.77 22.17
CA ARG A 107 -0.88 -0.88 22.90
C ARG A 107 -0.99 -0.41 24.35
N PHE A 108 -1.66 0.71 24.61
CA PHE A 108 -1.76 1.28 25.96
C PHE A 108 -2.69 0.50 26.91
N ARG A 109 -3.41 -0.51 26.42
CA ARG A 109 -4.24 -1.41 27.25
C ARG A 109 -3.45 -2.56 27.86
N HIS A 110 -2.17 -2.69 27.51
CA HIS A 110 -1.32 -3.81 27.94
C HIS A 110 -0.12 -3.26 28.72
N THR A 111 0.09 -3.80 29.91
CA THR A 111 1.24 -3.49 30.78
C THR A 111 2.34 -4.53 30.67
N ASP A 112 1.99 -5.76 30.27
CA ASP A 112 2.90 -6.88 30.13
C ASP A 112 3.25 -7.18 28.66
N ALA A 113 4.51 -7.51 28.40
CA ALA A 113 5.04 -7.74 27.06
C ALA A 113 4.54 -9.07 26.48
N ASP A 114 4.45 -10.12 27.29
CA ASP A 114 4.03 -11.43 26.82
C ASP A 114 2.54 -11.44 26.48
N GLN A 115 1.71 -10.84 27.33
CA GLN A 115 0.30 -10.60 27.05
C GLN A 115 0.09 -9.74 25.79
N TRP A 116 0.96 -8.74 25.57
CA TRP A 116 0.95 -7.92 24.35
C TRP A 116 1.28 -8.75 23.10
N HIS A 117 2.32 -9.57 23.16
CA HIS A 117 2.71 -10.45 22.06
C HIS A 117 1.61 -11.48 21.74
N ALA A 118 1.00 -12.08 22.76
CA ALA A 118 -0.10 -13.03 22.60
C ALA A 118 -1.33 -12.36 21.98
N SER A 119 -1.73 -11.19 22.47
CA SER A 119 -2.89 -10.44 21.95
C SER A 119 -2.67 -9.98 20.51
N THR A 120 -1.45 -9.55 20.17
CA THR A 120 -1.12 -9.16 18.79
C THR A 120 -1.16 -10.36 17.85
N LEU A 121 -0.69 -11.53 18.28
CA LEU A 121 -0.78 -12.76 17.49
C LEU A 121 -2.22 -13.22 17.31
N ALA A 122 -3.02 -13.22 18.37
CA ALA A 122 -4.44 -13.56 18.31
C ALA A 122 -5.19 -12.64 17.33
N GLN A 123 -4.92 -11.34 17.40
CA GLN A 123 -5.48 -10.38 16.45
C GLN A 123 -5.00 -10.67 15.02
N ALA A 124 -3.71 -10.95 14.80
CA ALA A 124 -3.19 -11.26 13.47
C ALA A 124 -3.88 -12.47 12.83
N ARG A 125 -4.15 -13.52 13.64
CA ARG A 125 -4.90 -14.70 13.21
C ARG A 125 -6.36 -14.36 12.89
N ALA A 126 -7.04 -13.59 13.75
CA ALA A 126 -8.40 -13.12 13.50
C ALA A 126 -8.50 -12.23 12.25
N LEU A 127 -7.40 -11.58 11.87
CA LEU A 127 -7.24 -10.76 10.69
C LEU A 127 -6.93 -11.59 9.41
N ASN A 128 -6.60 -12.87 9.52
CA ASN A 128 -6.22 -13.73 8.39
C ASN A 128 -7.45 -14.35 7.67
N THR A 129 -8.45 -13.54 7.36
CA THR A 129 -9.73 -13.97 6.75
C THR A 129 -9.73 -13.80 5.22
N TYR A 130 -8.61 -14.07 4.56
CA TYR A 130 -8.49 -13.97 3.11
C TYR A 130 -9.14 -15.18 2.42
N ALA A 131 -9.51 -15.06 1.14
CA ALA A 131 -10.01 -16.18 0.35
C ALA A 131 -9.04 -17.37 0.34
N THR A 132 -7.74 -17.09 0.31
CA THR A 132 -6.67 -18.06 0.59
C THR A 132 -5.83 -17.55 1.78
N PRO A 133 -6.07 -18.05 3.00
CA PRO A 133 -5.37 -17.61 4.20
C PRO A 133 -3.85 -17.75 4.10
N LEU A 134 -3.12 -16.86 4.77
CA LEU A 134 -1.66 -16.97 4.90
C LEU A 134 -1.28 -18.15 5.81
N PRO A 135 -0.13 -18.81 5.56
CA PRO A 135 0.42 -19.79 6.48
C PRO A 135 0.66 -19.20 7.87
N ASP A 136 0.46 -19.99 8.93
CA ASP A 136 0.62 -19.50 10.32
C ASP A 136 2.06 -19.04 10.62
N SER A 137 3.06 -19.57 9.90
CA SER A 137 4.45 -19.08 9.96
C SER A 137 4.56 -17.61 9.56
N GLU A 138 3.92 -17.21 8.46
CA GLU A 138 3.90 -15.82 8.00
C GLU A 138 3.12 -14.92 8.96
N VAL A 139 1.95 -15.38 9.42
CA VAL A 139 1.14 -14.62 10.38
C VAL A 139 1.91 -14.35 11.67
N ARG A 140 2.61 -15.37 12.20
CA ARG A 140 3.47 -15.24 13.39
C ARG A 140 4.63 -14.28 13.15
N ALA A 141 5.27 -14.32 11.98
CA ALA A 141 6.35 -13.42 11.63
C ALA A 141 5.87 -11.95 11.60
N THR A 142 4.74 -11.68 10.94
CA THR A 142 4.13 -10.34 10.87
C THR A 142 3.71 -9.86 12.25
N ALA A 143 3.05 -10.72 13.04
CA ALA A 143 2.65 -10.38 14.41
C ALA A 143 3.85 -10.05 15.30
N LYS A 144 4.91 -10.86 15.25
CA LYS A 144 6.14 -10.63 16.01
C LYS A 144 6.81 -9.31 15.63
N SER A 145 6.88 -9.00 14.33
CA SER A 145 7.45 -7.75 13.82
C SER A 145 6.70 -6.52 14.35
N VAL A 146 5.36 -6.52 14.20
CA VAL A 146 4.51 -5.42 14.69
C VAL A 146 4.58 -5.30 16.21
N ALA A 147 4.41 -6.41 16.93
CA ALA A 147 4.40 -6.40 18.39
C ALA A 147 5.70 -5.84 18.95
N ARG A 148 6.86 -6.31 18.45
CA ARG A 148 8.18 -5.85 18.89
C ARG A 148 8.38 -4.37 18.60
N TRP A 149 8.09 -3.92 17.37
CA TRP A 149 8.28 -2.52 17.00
C TRP A 149 7.42 -1.59 17.86
N VAL A 150 6.13 -1.93 18.04
CA VAL A 150 5.19 -1.12 18.82
C VAL A 150 5.58 -1.12 20.29
N TRP A 151 6.04 -2.24 20.84
CA TRP A 151 6.51 -2.31 22.22
C TRP A 151 7.70 -1.38 22.45
N THR A 152 8.71 -1.45 21.58
CA THR A 152 9.95 -0.67 21.72
C THR A 152 9.76 0.82 21.40
N ARG A 153 8.95 1.16 20.39
CA ARG A 153 8.82 2.54 19.90
C ARG A 153 7.62 3.30 20.45
N LEU A 154 6.57 2.59 20.85
CA LEU A 154 5.29 3.16 21.28
C LEU A 154 4.93 2.83 22.74
N GLY A 155 5.83 2.15 23.47
CA GLY A 155 5.62 1.78 24.87
C GLY A 155 5.66 2.96 25.85
N HIS A 156 5.58 2.68 27.14
CA HIS A 156 5.44 3.67 28.22
C HIS A 156 6.69 4.56 28.45
N GLY A 157 7.71 4.49 27.60
CA GLY A 157 8.93 5.29 27.70
C GLY A 157 8.87 6.62 26.95
N PRO A 158 9.92 7.45 27.05
CA PRO A 158 10.02 8.76 26.40
C PRO A 158 9.79 8.72 24.88
N ALA A 159 10.20 7.63 24.23
CA ALA A 159 10.00 7.42 22.79
C ALA A 159 8.51 7.34 22.40
N GLY A 160 7.68 6.68 23.21
CA GLY A 160 6.24 6.57 22.98
C GLY A 160 5.55 7.90 23.18
N GLN A 161 5.91 8.64 24.23
CA GLN A 161 5.38 10.00 24.48
C GLN A 161 5.72 10.95 23.32
N ALA A 162 6.97 10.93 22.84
CA ALA A 162 7.39 11.73 21.69
C ALA A 162 6.64 11.35 20.40
N PHE A 163 6.34 10.06 20.19
CA PHE A 163 5.54 9.61 19.06
C PHE A 163 4.09 10.11 19.14
N ILE A 164 3.44 9.97 20.30
CA ILE A 164 2.08 10.46 20.53
C ILE A 164 2.03 11.97 20.31
N ALA A 165 2.94 12.74 20.89
CA ALA A 165 3.01 14.19 20.72
C ALA A 165 3.14 14.57 19.23
N ARG A 166 4.01 13.87 18.47
CA ARG A 166 4.17 14.09 17.04
C ARG A 166 2.90 13.77 16.25
N GLN A 167 2.20 12.68 16.59
CA GLN A 167 0.95 12.32 15.92
C GLN A 167 -0.18 13.30 16.26
N SER A 168 -0.32 13.72 17.51
CA SER A 168 -1.29 14.75 17.91
C SER A 168 -1.04 16.07 17.20
N HIS A 169 0.23 16.49 17.09
CA HIS A 169 0.60 17.69 16.33
C HIS A 169 0.23 17.59 14.85
N LYS A 170 0.59 16.47 14.19
CA LYS A 170 0.24 16.23 12.78
C LYS A 170 -1.27 16.13 12.57
N GLY A 171 -1.99 15.49 13.49
CA GLY A 171 -3.45 15.39 13.47
C GLY A 171 -4.12 16.75 13.53
N ARG A 172 -3.64 17.64 14.41
CA ARG A 172 -4.11 19.03 14.49
C ARG A 172 -3.89 19.79 13.19
N LEU A 173 -2.69 19.72 12.61
CA LEU A 173 -2.39 20.38 11.32
C LEU A 173 -3.28 19.86 10.19
N SER A 174 -3.49 18.55 10.12
CA SER A 174 -4.39 17.94 9.14
C SER A 174 -5.85 18.37 9.35
N GLY A 175 -6.29 18.53 10.60
CA GLY A 175 -7.63 19.03 10.94
C GLY A 175 -7.84 20.44 10.42
N VAL A 176 -6.90 21.34 10.71
CA VAL A 176 -6.92 22.73 10.22
C VAL A 176 -6.95 22.79 8.69
N ALA A 177 -6.09 22.03 8.01
CA ALA A 177 -6.05 22.00 6.55
C ALA A 177 -7.33 21.43 5.91
N ARG A 178 -8.00 20.49 6.58
CA ARG A 178 -9.29 19.97 6.12
C ARG A 178 -10.40 20.98 6.32
N GLN A 179 -10.38 21.72 7.42
CA GLN A 179 -11.35 22.78 7.71
C GLN A 179 -11.21 23.93 6.71
N SER A 180 -9.99 24.37 6.40
CA SER A 180 -9.76 25.41 5.40
C SER A 180 -10.22 24.98 4.01
N LYS A 181 -9.93 23.74 3.58
CA LYS A 181 -10.43 23.20 2.31
C LYS A 181 -11.96 23.10 2.28
N ALA A 182 -12.59 22.70 3.38
CA ALA A 182 -14.04 22.64 3.47
C ALA A 182 -14.66 24.03 3.34
N MET A 183 -14.06 25.06 3.96
CA MET A 183 -14.50 26.44 3.82
C MET A 183 -14.30 27.00 2.40
N ASP A 184 -13.15 26.74 1.77
CA ASP A 184 -12.88 27.13 0.38
C ASP A 184 -13.85 26.45 -0.60
N THR A 185 -14.21 25.18 -0.35
CA THR A 185 -15.22 24.47 -1.14
C THR A 185 -16.62 25.05 -0.93
N ALA A 186 -17.00 25.37 0.32
CA ALA A 186 -18.28 25.99 0.62
C ALA A 186 -18.42 27.40 0.00
N GLN A 187 -17.33 28.18 -0.01
CA GLN A 187 -17.30 29.49 -0.65
C GLN A 187 -17.49 29.38 -2.16
N LYS A 188 -16.82 28.43 -2.82
CA LYS A 188 -16.98 28.18 -4.27
C LYS A 188 -18.40 27.74 -4.65
N ILE A 189 -19.09 26.98 -3.78
CA ILE A 189 -20.49 26.61 -3.98
C ILE A 189 -21.39 27.86 -3.92
N LEU A 190 -21.20 28.72 -2.92
CA LEU A 190 -21.96 29.96 -2.76
C LEU A 190 -21.71 30.98 -3.89
N GLU A 191 -20.51 30.99 -4.47
CA GLU A 191 -20.17 31.83 -5.63
C GLU A 191 -20.75 31.28 -6.95
N PHE A 192 -21.00 29.98 -7.06
CA PHE A 192 -21.61 29.35 -8.23
C PHE A 192 -23.15 29.48 -8.28
N ASP A 193 -23.79 29.62 -7.11
CA ASP A 193 -25.24 29.79 -6.98
C ASP A 193 -25.73 31.26 -7.14
N ARG A 194 -24.85 32.20 -7.52
CA ARG A 194 -25.19 33.60 -7.90
C ARG A 194 -25.12 33.81 -9.40
#